data_AF-A0A1N7UNR4-F1
#
_entry.id   AF-A0A1N7UNR4-F1
#
_cell.length_a   1.000
_cell.length_b   1.000
_cell.length_c   1.000
_cell.angle_alpha   90.00
_cell.angle_beta   90.00
_cell.angle_gamma   90.00
#
_symmetry.space_group_name_H-M   'P 1'
#
loop_
_entity.id
_entity.type
_entity.pdbx_description
1 polymer ?
#
loop_
_entity_poly.entity_id
_entity_poly.type
_entity_poly.pdbx_seq_one_letter_code
_entity_poly.pdbx_strand_id
1 'polypeptide(L)'
;MDVRSPLASIGLCAALLLAGGCSPSDEQKQTTLEEKTAKFEQSLDSIQDPKLRDAVADLGGSLLLLERARVKLATKPIEAEYGDDTLALLKHYPTPQALVDTYINGLFVLRKNSHSDYLTDLQPVFPFNFNIPDQFPFPHGLEWQSVTLSNNKVIPFQPEWSETDPGIQLSPSSSNLTNPDDLTVTYPFIDGIETENKSQPQPVSLKGTVEVVAPGKVLTFDLSKQDVGHKRTEGNITLNLILLEKNYAEIELTNSQPLAPEVGDESPNPLLVQARDSTGQFLTRSGSINESSVQVAFYEKQLAEMQKQKTWSEAFEKQLIDEQKAFEHKQSGHYAKVYFNGVIDNLQVNVLDFSTATRTRKDLDLPVLRFDRNSLQKTVQALPMPVTVYDDGAANWLKDASMTEDQLKNSVTISQSVEDASAAHIVFDHPFTFNDDLVGSERNSSDSPVTFFTADEKGERGEPIELPTEAFELNPARGTLTYDLTLFPENPAFVVGSIPLFLATIDKHEIDANTLPKGLELKDNALIVDQKAFPADSWRFYAKDASGNYLKEILGVSHRAEEYGTAMFDVHYFYGQPTTLESYQRTDLSTVQYGFEVKLDKPESK
;
A
#
# COMPACT_ATOMS: atom_id res chain seq x y z
N MET A 1 -0.91 -2.95 -16.04
CA MET A 1 -0.24 -2.64 -17.31
C MET A 1 -1.33 -2.48 -18.33
N ASP A 2 -1.36 -1.36 -19.05
CA ASP A 2 -2.30 -1.14 -20.14
C ASP A 2 -1.46 -0.75 -21.36
N VAL A 3 -1.36 -1.64 -22.35
CA VAL A 3 -0.45 -1.52 -23.51
C VAL A 3 -1.04 -0.58 -24.60
N ARG A 4 -2.04 0.25 -24.25
CA ARG A 4 -2.90 0.95 -25.22
C ARG A 4 -2.37 2.29 -25.76
N SER A 5 -1.30 2.88 -25.22
CA SER A 5 -0.74 4.14 -25.72
C SER A 5 0.68 3.95 -26.28
N PRO A 6 0.90 3.96 -27.61
CA PRO A 6 2.23 3.81 -28.17
C PRO A 6 3.03 5.12 -28.29
N LEU A 7 2.47 6.31 -28.02
CA LEU A 7 3.16 7.57 -28.39
C LEU A 7 3.01 8.79 -27.46
N ALA A 8 2.52 8.64 -26.24
CA ALA A 8 2.64 9.70 -25.24
C ALA A 8 2.79 9.14 -23.83
N SER A 9 3.82 9.63 -23.13
CA SER A 9 4.10 9.47 -21.70
C SER A 9 4.73 8.15 -21.26
N ILE A 10 6.07 8.13 -21.32
CA ILE A 10 6.93 7.17 -20.63
C ILE A 10 6.78 7.38 -19.12
N GLY A 11 6.17 6.42 -18.45
CA GLY A 11 6.06 6.34 -16.99
C GLY A 11 6.00 4.87 -16.55
N LEU A 12 7.09 4.14 -16.78
CA LEU A 12 7.27 2.76 -16.33
C LEU A 12 7.40 2.72 -14.80
N CYS A 13 6.29 2.51 -14.08
CA CYS A 13 6.35 2.07 -12.68
C CYS A 13 6.52 0.55 -12.63
N ALA A 14 7.77 0.11 -12.61
CA ALA A 14 8.13 -1.24 -12.21
C ALA A 14 8.25 -1.30 -10.68
N ALA A 15 7.31 -1.95 -10.00
CA ALA A 15 7.55 -2.39 -8.63
C ALA A 15 8.58 -3.53 -8.65
N LEU A 16 9.76 -3.26 -8.08
CA LEU A 16 10.84 -4.21 -7.85
C LEU A 16 10.31 -5.43 -7.08
N LEU A 17 10.43 -6.61 -7.68
CA LEU A 17 10.12 -7.89 -7.03
C LEU A 17 11.30 -8.84 -7.26
N LEU A 18 12.41 -8.56 -6.58
CA LEU A 18 13.59 -9.41 -6.49
C LEU A 18 13.64 -10.06 -5.10
N ALA A 19 12.92 -11.16 -4.91
CA ALA A 19 13.22 -12.19 -3.90
C ALA A 19 12.25 -13.37 -4.08
N GLY A 20 12.78 -14.60 -4.12
CA GLY A 20 12.00 -15.84 -4.16
C GLY A 20 12.74 -16.94 -4.91
N GLY A 21 13.20 -17.96 -4.18
CA GLY A 21 13.92 -19.12 -4.74
C GLY A 21 13.08 -19.91 -5.74
N CYS A 22 13.70 -20.30 -6.86
CA CYS A 22 13.04 -20.96 -7.98
C CYS A 22 13.11 -22.48 -7.87
N SER A 23 12.05 -23.17 -8.32
CA SER A 23 12.09 -24.62 -8.53
C SER A 23 12.77 -24.96 -9.87
N PRO A 24 13.24 -26.20 -10.10
CA PRO A 24 13.98 -26.57 -11.32
C PRO A 24 13.22 -26.38 -12.64
N SER A 25 11.88 -26.45 -12.60
CA SER A 25 11.03 -26.16 -13.77
C SER A 25 10.86 -24.67 -14.03
N ASP A 26 10.98 -23.84 -12.99
CA ASP A 26 10.89 -22.39 -13.09
C ASP A 26 12.19 -21.81 -13.65
N GLU A 27 13.34 -22.37 -13.23
CA GLU A 27 14.65 -22.06 -13.79
C GLU A 27 14.66 -22.25 -15.31
N GLN A 28 14.20 -23.40 -15.83
CA GLN A 28 14.17 -23.65 -17.27
C GLN A 28 13.31 -22.62 -18.06
N LYS A 29 12.16 -22.22 -17.54
CA LYS A 29 11.29 -21.22 -18.18
C LYS A 29 11.89 -19.82 -18.10
N GLN A 30 12.53 -19.46 -16.98
CA GLN A 30 13.26 -18.21 -16.84
C GLN A 30 14.46 -18.13 -17.79
N THR A 31 15.29 -19.16 -17.85
CA THR A 31 16.43 -19.23 -18.77
C THR A 31 15.98 -19.09 -20.22
N THR A 32 14.85 -19.71 -20.59
CA THR A 32 14.29 -19.58 -21.95
C THR A 32 13.83 -18.14 -22.25
N LEU A 33 13.24 -17.44 -21.26
CA LEU A 33 12.80 -16.07 -21.42
C LEU A 33 13.98 -15.09 -21.49
N GLU A 34 15.02 -15.29 -20.69
CA GLU A 34 16.26 -14.50 -20.74
C GLU A 34 16.96 -14.64 -22.09
N GLU A 35 17.07 -15.86 -22.62
CA GLU A 35 17.58 -16.09 -23.97
C GLU A 35 16.73 -15.39 -25.04
N LYS A 36 15.39 -15.38 -24.88
CA LYS A 36 14.48 -14.70 -25.79
C LYS A 36 14.66 -13.18 -25.72
N THR A 37 14.80 -12.61 -24.52
CA THR A 37 15.09 -11.19 -24.29
C THR A 37 16.43 -10.80 -24.92
N ALA A 38 17.50 -11.56 -24.68
CA ALA A 38 18.81 -11.29 -25.25
C ALA A 38 18.80 -11.34 -26.79
N LYS A 39 18.13 -12.34 -27.37
CA LYS A 39 17.95 -12.45 -28.83
C LYS A 39 17.16 -11.27 -29.39
N PHE A 40 16.14 -10.80 -28.67
CA PHE A 40 15.36 -9.64 -29.08
C PHE A 40 16.19 -8.35 -29.04
N GLU A 41 16.91 -8.09 -27.94
CA GLU A 41 17.80 -6.93 -27.80
C GLU A 41 18.87 -6.93 -28.90
N GLN A 42 19.51 -8.06 -29.16
CA GLN A 42 20.48 -8.20 -30.25
C GLN A 42 19.84 -7.95 -31.63
N SER A 43 18.56 -8.28 -31.81
CA SER A 43 17.87 -8.02 -33.08
C SER A 43 17.68 -6.51 -33.34
N LEU A 44 17.59 -5.69 -32.29
CA LEU A 44 17.44 -4.23 -32.41
C LEU A 44 18.69 -3.57 -33.03
N ASP A 45 19.87 -4.12 -32.79
CA ASP A 45 21.13 -3.63 -33.37
C ASP A 45 21.15 -3.73 -34.91
N SER A 46 20.34 -4.62 -35.48
CA SER A 46 20.22 -4.80 -36.93
C SER A 46 19.33 -3.74 -37.60
N ILE A 47 18.58 -2.95 -36.83
CA ILE A 47 17.66 -1.93 -37.32
C ILE A 47 18.39 -0.58 -37.39
N GLN A 48 18.62 -0.09 -38.61
CA GLN A 48 19.36 1.16 -38.85
C GLN A 48 18.52 2.42 -38.64
N ASP A 49 17.21 2.34 -38.87
CA ASP A 49 16.30 3.48 -38.72
C ASP A 49 15.97 3.68 -37.23
N PRO A 50 16.31 4.84 -36.63
CA PRO A 50 16.11 5.07 -35.21
C PRO A 50 14.63 5.01 -34.79
N LYS A 51 13.72 5.59 -35.57
CA LYS A 51 12.29 5.63 -35.23
C LYS A 51 11.68 4.24 -35.30
N LEU A 52 12.07 3.43 -36.28
CA LEU A 52 11.65 2.03 -36.37
C LEU A 52 12.23 1.20 -35.21
N ARG A 53 13.50 1.40 -34.88
CA ARG A 53 14.15 0.69 -33.77
C ARG A 53 13.44 0.98 -32.45
N ASP A 54 13.15 2.25 -32.18
CA ASP A 54 12.47 2.66 -30.95
C ASP A 54 11.06 2.07 -30.89
N ALA A 55 10.27 2.15 -31.96
CA ALA A 55 8.94 1.54 -32.03
C ALA A 55 8.94 0.00 -31.84
N VAL A 56 9.93 -0.70 -32.43
CA VAL A 56 10.10 -2.14 -32.24
C VAL A 56 10.49 -2.45 -30.80
N ALA A 57 11.42 -1.68 -30.22
CA ALA A 57 11.87 -1.82 -28.85
C ALA A 57 10.72 -1.62 -27.85
N ASP A 58 9.88 -0.61 -28.05
CA ASP A 58 8.74 -0.31 -27.18
C ASP A 58 7.71 -1.43 -27.18
N LEU A 59 7.24 -1.86 -28.35
CA LEU A 59 6.21 -2.90 -28.45
C LEU A 59 6.77 -4.28 -28.06
N GLY A 60 7.95 -4.64 -28.54
CA GLY A 60 8.57 -5.93 -28.22
C GLY A 60 9.01 -6.04 -26.77
N GLY A 61 9.55 -4.95 -26.19
CA GLY A 61 9.84 -4.85 -24.77
C GLY A 61 8.58 -5.02 -23.92
N SER A 62 7.48 -4.37 -24.29
CA SER A 62 6.19 -4.50 -23.60
C SER A 62 5.66 -5.95 -23.62
N LEU A 63 5.75 -6.63 -24.77
CA LEU A 63 5.35 -8.03 -24.90
C LEU A 63 6.22 -8.99 -24.07
N LEU A 64 7.54 -8.75 -24.02
CA LEU A 64 8.46 -9.53 -23.18
C LEU A 64 8.19 -9.32 -21.68
N LEU A 65 7.89 -8.08 -21.27
CA LEU A 65 7.49 -7.77 -19.89
C LEU A 65 6.18 -8.47 -19.53
N LEU A 66 5.20 -8.48 -20.44
CA LEU A 66 3.94 -9.18 -20.25
C LEU A 66 4.14 -10.70 -20.10
N GLU A 67 4.99 -11.30 -20.93
CA GLU A 67 5.34 -12.73 -20.84
C GLU A 67 6.04 -13.04 -19.51
N ARG A 68 6.98 -12.19 -19.08
CA ARG A 68 7.65 -12.29 -17.77
C ARG A 68 6.64 -12.25 -16.63
N ALA A 69 5.71 -11.31 -16.66
CA ALA A 69 4.66 -11.18 -15.65
C ALA A 69 3.76 -12.42 -15.61
N ARG A 70 3.35 -12.94 -16.78
CA ARG A 70 2.56 -14.17 -16.88
C ARG A 70 3.27 -15.38 -16.28
N VAL A 71 4.55 -15.58 -16.60
CA VAL A 71 5.35 -16.68 -16.02
C VAL A 71 5.43 -16.52 -14.51
N LYS A 72 5.83 -15.34 -14.02
CA LYS A 72 5.98 -15.07 -12.59
C LYS A 72 4.70 -15.29 -11.79
N LEU A 73 3.57 -14.79 -12.30
CA LEU A 73 2.28 -14.96 -11.62
C LEU A 73 1.78 -16.42 -11.66
N ALA A 74 2.06 -17.15 -12.73
CA ALA A 74 1.69 -18.55 -12.86
C ALA A 74 2.53 -19.49 -11.98
N THR A 75 3.78 -19.12 -11.66
CA THR A 75 4.70 -19.91 -10.84
C THR A 75 4.78 -19.45 -9.39
N LYS A 76 4.15 -18.32 -9.03
CA LYS A 76 4.13 -17.82 -7.64
C LYS A 76 3.51 -18.90 -6.71
N PRO A 77 4.18 -19.27 -5.61
CA PRO A 77 3.59 -20.14 -4.59
C PRO A 77 2.24 -19.61 -4.10
N ILE A 78 1.31 -20.53 -3.86
CA ILE A 78 -0.02 -20.18 -3.33
C ILE A 78 0.08 -20.16 -1.81
N GLU A 79 0.48 -19.01 -1.28
CA GLU A 79 0.50 -18.72 0.15
C GLU A 79 -0.62 -17.74 0.47
N ALA A 80 -1.39 -18.02 1.51
CA ALA A 80 -2.50 -17.18 1.91
C ALA A 80 -1.95 -15.89 2.54
N GLU A 81 -2.31 -14.76 1.98
CA GLU A 81 -2.03 -13.44 2.52
C GLU A 81 -3.35 -12.67 2.55
N TYR A 82 -3.70 -12.14 3.71
CA TYR A 82 -5.01 -11.53 3.94
C TYR A 82 -4.92 -10.00 3.93
N GLY A 83 -5.95 -9.38 3.37
CA GLY A 83 -6.10 -7.93 3.34
C GLY A 83 -7.47 -7.49 3.87
N ASP A 84 -7.73 -6.19 3.81
CA ASP A 84 -9.02 -5.61 4.18
C ASP A 84 -10.00 -5.58 3.00
N ASP A 85 -11.28 -5.23 3.27
CA ASP A 85 -12.24 -4.91 2.22
C ASP A 85 -11.90 -3.56 1.58
N THR A 86 -10.96 -3.55 0.63
CA THR A 86 -10.55 -2.35 -0.13
C THR A 86 -11.67 -1.68 -0.94
N LEU A 87 -12.85 -2.32 -1.08
CA LEU A 87 -14.01 -1.81 -1.81
C LEU A 87 -15.19 -1.48 -0.87
N ALA A 88 -15.00 -1.56 0.45
CA ALA A 88 -16.01 -1.20 1.43
C ALA A 88 -16.47 0.27 1.27
N LEU A 89 -15.54 1.17 0.92
CA LEU A 89 -15.84 2.57 0.65
C LEU A 89 -16.96 2.75 -0.40
N LEU A 90 -17.08 1.87 -1.40
CA LEU A 90 -18.11 1.97 -2.44
C LEU A 90 -19.53 1.78 -1.89
N LYS A 91 -19.67 1.18 -0.71
CA LYS A 91 -20.95 0.86 -0.06
C LYS A 91 -21.41 1.96 0.89
N HIS A 92 -20.49 2.81 1.36
CA HIS A 92 -20.76 3.86 2.35
C HIS A 92 -21.42 5.10 1.76
N TYR A 93 -21.22 5.34 0.48
CA TYR A 93 -21.73 6.52 -0.20
C TYR A 93 -22.92 6.16 -1.09
N PRO A 94 -24.03 6.92 -1.05
CA PRO A 94 -25.27 6.56 -1.73
C PRO A 94 -25.14 6.58 -3.26
N THR A 95 -24.17 7.34 -3.79
CA THR A 95 -23.89 7.42 -5.23
C THR A 95 -22.38 7.57 -5.48
N PRO A 96 -21.88 7.20 -6.66
CA PRO A 96 -20.49 7.48 -7.04
C PRO A 96 -20.13 8.97 -6.96
N GLN A 97 -21.06 9.88 -7.29
CA GLN A 97 -20.83 11.31 -7.16
C GLN A 97 -20.63 11.74 -5.69
N ALA A 98 -21.38 11.17 -4.73
CA ALA A 98 -21.20 11.49 -3.32
C ALA A 98 -19.80 11.07 -2.81
N LEU A 99 -19.26 9.96 -3.33
CA LEU A 99 -17.89 9.55 -3.07
C LEU A 99 -16.87 10.53 -3.66
N VAL A 100 -17.09 11.03 -4.89
CA VAL A 100 -16.26 12.09 -5.50
C VAL A 100 -16.31 13.38 -4.69
N ASP A 101 -17.49 13.80 -4.25
CA ASP A 101 -17.64 15.01 -3.45
C ASP A 101 -16.92 14.86 -2.10
N THR A 102 -16.95 13.67 -1.51
CA THR A 102 -16.20 13.35 -0.28
C THR A 102 -14.69 13.40 -0.52
N TYR A 103 -14.22 12.80 -1.61
CA TYR A 103 -12.81 12.80 -2.01
C TYR A 103 -12.27 14.23 -2.16
N ILE A 104 -12.97 15.06 -2.91
CA ILE A 104 -12.55 16.44 -3.21
C ILE A 104 -12.69 17.36 -1.98
N ASN A 105 -13.77 17.25 -1.21
CA ASN A 105 -14.02 18.16 -0.09
C ASN A 105 -13.34 17.73 1.21
N GLY A 106 -12.81 16.50 1.29
CA GLY A 106 -11.98 16.02 2.39
C GLY A 106 -10.48 16.28 2.23
N LEU A 107 -10.06 16.81 1.07
CA LEU A 107 -8.67 17.15 0.78
C LEU A 107 -8.24 18.43 1.50
N PHE A 108 -7.08 18.39 2.14
CA PHE A 108 -6.43 19.55 2.73
C PHE A 108 -4.91 19.42 2.64
N VAL A 109 -4.17 20.46 3.05
CA VAL A 109 -2.71 20.48 2.97
C VAL A 109 -2.10 20.66 4.34
N LEU A 110 -1.22 19.73 4.71
CA LEU A 110 -0.36 19.84 5.89
C LEU A 110 1.01 20.36 5.48
N ARG A 111 1.53 21.27 6.29
CA ARG A 111 2.95 21.58 6.30
C ARG A 111 3.67 20.58 7.21
N LYS A 112 4.68 19.89 6.67
CA LYS A 112 5.57 19.04 7.47
C LYS A 112 6.71 19.88 8.07
N ASN A 113 7.20 19.45 9.23
CA ASN A 113 8.45 19.99 9.74
C ASN A 113 9.59 19.49 8.86
N SER A 114 10.33 20.43 8.31
CA SER A 114 11.58 20.18 7.60
C SER A 114 12.74 20.42 8.56
N HIS A 115 13.72 19.51 8.56
CA HIS A 115 14.99 19.74 9.26
C HIS A 115 15.93 20.68 8.47
N SER A 116 15.46 21.19 7.33
CA SER A 116 16.19 22.12 6.48
C SER A 116 15.72 23.57 6.68
N ASP A 117 16.69 24.46 6.79
CA ASP A 117 16.51 25.90 6.87
C ASP A 117 15.96 26.52 5.58
N TYR A 118 16.11 25.82 4.45
CA TYR A 118 15.75 26.32 3.12
C TYR A 118 14.66 25.50 2.43
N LEU A 119 14.09 24.47 3.05
CA LEU A 119 13.00 23.66 2.48
C LEU A 119 11.78 23.66 3.39
N THR A 120 10.59 23.74 2.81
CA THR A 120 9.32 23.50 3.51
C THR A 120 8.45 22.55 2.71
N ASP A 121 8.20 21.37 3.28
CA ASP A 121 7.39 20.35 2.64
C ASP A 121 5.90 20.55 2.90
N LEU A 122 5.11 20.37 1.84
CA LEU A 122 3.66 20.45 1.80
C LEU A 122 3.12 19.08 1.40
N GLN A 123 2.34 18.47 2.28
CA GLN A 123 1.70 17.19 2.07
C GLN A 123 0.20 17.40 1.85
N PRO A 124 -0.32 17.11 0.65
CA PRO A 124 -1.76 16.92 0.47
C PRO A 124 -2.21 15.69 1.26
N VAL A 125 -3.27 15.85 2.06
CA VAL A 125 -3.89 14.76 2.82
C VAL A 125 -5.22 14.44 2.18
N PHE A 126 -5.28 13.26 1.56
CA PHE A 126 -6.50 12.75 0.94
C PHE A 126 -7.37 12.01 1.96
N PRO A 127 -8.70 12.08 1.84
CA PRO A 127 -9.61 11.47 2.79
C PRO A 127 -9.51 9.95 2.84
N PHE A 128 -9.17 9.30 1.74
CA PHE A 128 -9.01 7.85 1.67
C PHE A 128 -7.53 7.51 1.65
N ASN A 129 -7.11 6.56 2.48
CA ASN A 129 -5.71 6.13 2.53
C ASN A 129 -5.59 4.97 1.57
N PHE A 130 -4.86 5.20 0.50
CA PHE A 130 -4.48 4.18 -0.44
C PHE A 130 -3.13 3.66 0.04
N ASN A 131 -3.16 2.67 0.95
CA ASN A 131 -1.98 1.85 1.14
C ASN A 131 -1.67 1.28 -0.25
N ILE A 132 -0.56 1.73 -0.84
CA ILE A 132 -0.21 1.43 -2.22
C ILE A 132 -0.25 -0.11 -2.38
N PRO A 133 -0.98 -0.63 -3.38
CA PRO A 133 -1.37 0.05 -4.61
C PRO A 133 -2.88 0.10 -4.89
N ASP A 134 -3.73 0.48 -3.93
CA ASP A 134 -5.15 0.71 -4.27
C ASP A 134 -5.47 2.19 -4.16
N GLN A 135 -5.26 2.97 -5.25
CA GLN A 135 -5.63 4.39 -5.41
C GLN A 135 -7.16 4.62 -5.36
N PHE A 136 -7.60 5.88 -5.38
CA PHE A 136 -9.02 6.23 -5.50
C PHE A 136 -9.62 5.52 -6.73
N PRO A 137 -10.75 4.81 -6.59
CA PRO A 137 -11.17 3.84 -7.60
C PRO A 137 -11.67 4.46 -8.91
N PHE A 138 -11.86 5.78 -8.95
CA PHE A 138 -12.33 6.47 -10.15
C PHE A 138 -11.21 7.27 -10.81
N PRO A 139 -11.26 7.44 -12.15
CA PRO A 139 -10.30 8.28 -12.86
C PRO A 139 -10.25 9.68 -12.26
N HIS A 140 -9.05 10.13 -11.92
CA HIS A 140 -8.82 11.42 -11.28
C HIS A 140 -7.49 12.02 -11.71
N GLY A 141 -7.39 13.34 -11.59
CA GLY A 141 -6.17 14.10 -11.80
C GLY A 141 -6.11 15.30 -10.85
N LEU A 142 -4.91 15.64 -10.43
CA LEU A 142 -4.62 16.78 -9.57
C LEU A 142 -3.46 17.57 -10.18
N GLU A 143 -3.70 18.85 -10.46
CA GLU A 143 -2.69 19.73 -11.03
C GLU A 143 -2.45 20.92 -10.09
N TRP A 144 -1.26 21.00 -9.51
CA TRP A 144 -0.86 22.13 -8.69
C TRP A 144 -0.41 23.32 -9.56
N GLN A 145 -0.81 24.52 -9.14
CA GLN A 145 -0.60 25.74 -9.93
C GLN A 145 0.33 26.73 -9.22
N SER A 146 0.11 26.97 -7.93
CA SER A 146 0.91 27.95 -7.18
C SER A 146 0.73 27.82 -5.67
N VAL A 147 1.69 28.36 -4.91
CA VAL A 147 1.59 28.56 -3.46
C VAL A 147 1.61 30.05 -3.16
N THR A 148 0.73 30.49 -2.25
CA THR A 148 0.75 31.83 -1.68
C THR A 148 1.49 31.80 -0.35
N LEU A 149 2.45 32.70 -0.17
CA LEU A 149 3.24 32.84 1.06
C LEU A 149 2.63 33.91 1.99
N SER A 150 3.05 33.93 3.26
CA SER A 150 2.56 34.82 4.31
C SER A 150 2.82 36.30 4.04
N ASN A 151 3.74 36.63 3.13
CA ASN A 151 4.00 37.98 2.65
C ASN A 151 3.21 38.33 1.38
N ASN A 152 2.20 37.52 1.02
CA ASN A 152 1.37 37.61 -0.18
C ASN A 152 2.11 37.37 -1.51
N LYS A 153 3.35 36.88 -1.48
CA LYS A 153 4.05 36.47 -2.70
C LYS A 153 3.43 35.16 -3.21
N VAL A 154 3.12 35.11 -4.50
CA VAL A 154 2.63 33.91 -5.19
C VAL A 154 3.80 33.29 -5.94
N ILE A 155 4.07 32.02 -5.68
CA ILE A 155 5.12 31.23 -6.32
C ILE A 155 4.45 30.21 -7.24
N PRO A 156 4.69 30.25 -8.56
CA PRO A 156 4.12 29.26 -9.49
C PRO A 156 4.77 27.90 -9.31
N PHE A 157 4.01 26.84 -9.60
CA PHE A 157 4.52 25.48 -9.69
C PHE A 157 5.54 25.35 -10.83
N GLN A 158 6.60 24.59 -10.59
CA GLN A 158 7.62 24.21 -11.55
C GLN A 158 7.74 22.69 -11.55
N PRO A 159 7.82 22.04 -12.73
CA PRO A 159 7.88 20.58 -12.81
C PRO A 159 9.22 20.03 -12.29
N GLU A 160 10.27 20.85 -12.28
CA GLU A 160 11.61 20.49 -11.85
C GLU A 160 12.18 21.57 -10.95
N TRP A 161 12.95 21.14 -9.96
CA TRP A 161 13.70 22.03 -9.07
C TRP A 161 15.04 22.45 -9.70
N SER A 162 15.44 23.70 -9.46
CA SER A 162 16.74 24.24 -9.86
C SER A 162 17.53 24.77 -8.66
N GLU A 163 18.70 24.18 -8.38
CA GLU A 163 19.66 24.71 -7.39
C GLU A 163 20.16 26.13 -7.75
N THR A 164 20.15 26.45 -9.04
CA THR A 164 20.75 27.70 -9.56
C THR A 164 19.76 28.85 -9.65
N ASP A 165 18.47 28.59 -9.48
CA ASP A 165 17.47 29.66 -9.46
C ASP A 165 17.57 30.42 -8.12
N PRO A 166 17.85 31.74 -8.14
CA PRO A 166 17.99 32.55 -6.93
C PRO A 166 16.64 32.87 -6.25
N GLY A 167 15.51 32.39 -6.78
CA GLY A 167 14.17 32.61 -6.27
C GLY A 167 13.66 31.52 -5.31
N ILE A 168 12.51 31.81 -4.70
CA ILE A 168 11.72 30.78 -4.00
C ILE A 168 10.99 29.97 -5.08
N GLN A 169 11.05 28.64 -4.99
CA GLN A 169 10.46 27.71 -5.95
C GLN A 169 9.38 26.85 -5.27
N LEU A 170 8.42 26.38 -6.06
CA LEU A 170 7.46 25.33 -5.69
C LEU A 170 7.60 24.21 -6.70
N SER A 171 7.96 23.02 -6.26
CA SER A 171 8.21 21.87 -7.12
C SER A 171 7.70 20.57 -6.49
N PRO A 172 7.62 19.46 -7.25
CA PRO A 172 7.47 18.14 -6.65
C PRO A 172 8.51 17.90 -5.56
N SER A 173 8.09 17.23 -4.50
CA SER A 173 8.97 16.93 -3.38
C SER A 173 10.03 15.90 -3.77
N SER A 174 11.30 16.24 -3.56
CA SER A 174 12.41 15.28 -3.65
C SER A 174 12.61 14.49 -2.35
N SER A 175 12.03 14.96 -1.23
CA SER A 175 12.15 14.32 0.08
C SER A 175 11.20 13.13 0.24
N ASN A 176 10.17 13.02 -0.61
CA ASN A 176 9.23 11.90 -0.60
C ASN A 176 9.00 11.31 -2.00
N LEU A 177 9.90 10.42 -2.43
CA LEU A 177 9.77 9.69 -3.71
C LEU A 177 8.57 8.72 -3.76
N THR A 178 7.89 8.49 -2.64
CA THR A 178 6.78 7.53 -2.55
C THR A 178 5.41 8.18 -2.75
N ASN A 179 5.31 9.52 -2.71
CA ASN A 179 4.06 10.24 -2.96
C ASN A 179 4.27 11.34 -4.03
N PRO A 180 3.78 11.15 -5.27
CA PRO A 180 3.99 12.12 -6.35
C PRO A 180 3.27 13.46 -6.13
N ASP A 181 2.29 13.52 -5.24
CA ASP A 181 1.54 14.74 -4.95
C ASP A 181 2.17 15.62 -3.84
N ASP A 182 3.16 15.10 -3.11
CA ASP A 182 3.89 15.91 -2.12
C ASP A 182 4.69 17.01 -2.85
N LEU A 183 4.65 18.23 -2.31
CA LEU A 183 5.34 19.39 -2.86
C LEU A 183 6.37 19.94 -1.87
N THR A 184 7.38 20.63 -2.39
CA THR A 184 8.36 21.34 -1.57
C THR A 184 8.46 22.80 -2.01
N VAL A 185 8.41 23.70 -1.04
CA VAL A 185 8.77 25.11 -1.20
C VAL A 185 10.26 25.26 -0.87
N THR A 186 11.05 25.61 -1.87
CA THR A 186 12.50 25.79 -1.73
C THR A 186 12.83 27.27 -1.66
N TYR A 187 13.55 27.68 -0.62
CA TYR A 187 14.08 29.03 -0.44
C TYR A 187 15.53 29.09 -0.95
N PRO A 188 16.00 30.28 -1.37
CA PRO A 188 17.38 30.44 -1.80
C PRO A 188 18.37 30.00 -0.73
N PHE A 189 19.24 29.05 -1.06
CA PHE A 189 20.32 28.61 -0.19
C PHE A 189 21.56 29.47 -0.44
N ILE A 190 22.15 30.02 0.62
CA ILE A 190 23.41 30.76 0.56
C ILE A 190 24.39 30.06 1.50
N ASP A 191 25.44 29.48 0.92
CA ASP A 191 26.45 28.75 1.68
C ASP A 191 27.08 29.63 2.79
N GLY A 192 27.17 29.07 3.99
CA GLY A 192 27.63 29.77 5.19
C GLY A 192 26.66 30.78 5.81
N ILE A 193 25.43 30.93 5.30
CA ILE A 193 24.37 31.76 5.92
C ILE A 193 23.21 30.86 6.35
N GLU A 194 23.25 30.41 7.60
CA GLU A 194 22.11 29.77 8.24
C GLU A 194 21.03 30.82 8.52
N THR A 195 19.86 30.64 7.91
CA THR A 195 18.68 31.47 8.16
C THR A 195 17.58 30.57 8.65
N GLU A 196 17.13 30.77 9.90
CA GLU A 196 16.11 29.91 10.50
C GLU A 196 14.86 29.88 9.60
N ASN A 197 14.37 28.70 9.24
CA ASN A 197 13.19 28.53 8.36
C ASN A 197 11.99 29.38 8.82
N LYS A 198 11.77 29.50 10.14
CA LYS A 198 10.69 30.31 10.74
C LYS A 198 10.75 31.81 10.38
N SER A 199 11.91 32.31 9.97
CA SER A 199 12.10 33.70 9.52
C SER A 199 11.76 33.91 8.04
N GLN A 200 11.58 32.83 7.28
CA GLN A 200 11.17 32.87 5.88
C GLN A 200 9.65 33.11 5.74
N PRO A 201 9.17 33.68 4.61
CA PRO A 201 7.73 33.78 4.33
C PRO A 201 7.10 32.39 4.20
N GLN A 202 6.14 32.07 5.07
CA GLN A 202 5.59 30.72 5.21
C GLN A 202 4.48 30.46 4.18
N PRO A 203 4.34 29.25 3.64
CA PRO A 203 3.21 28.89 2.78
C PRO A 203 1.89 28.95 3.57
N VAL A 204 0.87 29.60 3.01
CA VAL A 204 -0.44 29.80 3.67
C VAL A 204 -1.62 29.27 2.86
N SER A 205 -1.51 29.22 1.53
CA SER A 205 -2.54 28.64 0.66
C SER A 205 -1.87 27.98 -0.55
N LEU A 206 -2.40 26.83 -0.96
CA LEU A 206 -1.97 26.08 -2.13
C LEU A 206 -3.13 26.05 -3.14
N LYS A 207 -2.83 26.43 -4.38
CA LYS A 207 -3.79 26.46 -5.48
C LYS A 207 -3.50 25.36 -6.49
N GLY A 208 -4.57 24.77 -6.99
CA GLY A 208 -4.54 23.75 -8.02
C GLY A 208 -5.90 23.54 -8.64
N THR A 209 -6.02 22.53 -9.49
CA THR A 209 -7.29 22.07 -10.04
C THR A 209 -7.35 20.56 -9.86
N VAL A 210 -8.45 20.07 -9.29
CA VAL A 210 -8.75 18.65 -9.21
C VAL A 210 -9.83 18.31 -10.21
N GLU A 211 -9.71 17.13 -10.80
CA GLU A 211 -10.68 16.58 -11.71
C GLU A 211 -10.93 15.12 -11.40
N VAL A 212 -12.20 14.71 -11.40
CA VAL A 212 -12.61 13.33 -11.13
C VAL A 212 -13.80 12.97 -12.01
N VAL A 213 -13.78 11.76 -12.57
CA VAL A 213 -14.89 11.23 -13.39
C VAL A 213 -15.64 10.15 -12.60
N ALA A 214 -16.85 10.47 -12.13
CA ALA A 214 -17.71 9.51 -11.46
C ALA A 214 -18.43 8.62 -12.49
N PRO A 215 -18.43 7.28 -12.33
CA PRO A 215 -19.32 6.41 -13.11
C PRO A 215 -20.78 6.68 -12.73
N GLY A 216 -21.71 6.38 -13.64
CA GLY A 216 -23.14 6.56 -13.37
C GLY A 216 -23.66 5.64 -12.27
N LYS A 217 -23.06 4.45 -12.16
CA LYS A 217 -23.37 3.44 -11.13
C LYS A 217 -22.21 2.46 -10.98
N VAL A 218 -22.22 1.76 -9.85
CA VAL A 218 -21.36 0.60 -9.61
C VAL A 218 -22.26 -0.62 -9.46
N LEU A 219 -21.98 -1.69 -10.21
CA LEU A 219 -22.69 -2.96 -10.12
C LEU A 219 -21.82 -3.98 -9.41
N THR A 220 -22.38 -4.73 -8.45
CA THR A 220 -21.65 -5.75 -7.69
C THR A 220 -22.13 -7.13 -8.08
N PHE A 221 -21.19 -8.00 -8.44
CA PHE A 221 -21.44 -9.41 -8.74
C PHE A 221 -20.62 -10.28 -7.80
N ASP A 222 -21.29 -11.10 -6.99
CA ASP A 222 -20.63 -12.17 -6.23
C ASP A 222 -20.67 -13.44 -7.08
N LEU A 223 -19.50 -14.01 -7.35
CA LEU A 223 -19.30 -15.13 -8.29
C LEU A 223 -18.55 -16.27 -7.63
N SER A 224 -18.90 -17.48 -8.02
CA SER A 224 -18.30 -18.72 -7.53
C SER A 224 -17.91 -19.63 -8.69
N LYS A 225 -17.38 -20.82 -8.37
CA LYS A 225 -17.11 -21.86 -9.38
C LYS A 225 -18.36 -22.29 -10.17
N GLN A 226 -19.56 -22.10 -9.61
CA GLN A 226 -20.81 -22.44 -10.29
C GLN A 226 -21.15 -21.47 -11.43
N ASP A 227 -20.62 -20.25 -11.37
CA ASP A 227 -20.87 -19.19 -12.35
C ASP A 227 -19.91 -19.27 -13.56
N VAL A 228 -18.92 -20.16 -13.53
CA VAL A 228 -17.96 -20.33 -14.62
C VAL A 228 -18.69 -20.72 -15.91
N GLY A 229 -18.42 -19.98 -16.99
CA GLY A 229 -19.04 -20.15 -18.31
C GLY A 229 -20.48 -19.61 -18.41
N HIS A 230 -21.06 -19.09 -17.32
CA HIS A 230 -22.40 -18.51 -17.31
C HIS A 230 -22.34 -16.99 -17.37
N LYS A 231 -23.02 -16.40 -18.36
CA LYS A 231 -23.12 -14.95 -18.48
C LYS A 231 -24.12 -14.38 -17.47
N ARG A 232 -23.72 -13.34 -16.76
CA ARG A 232 -24.55 -12.55 -15.85
C ARG A 232 -24.78 -11.19 -16.47
N THR A 233 -26.02 -10.82 -16.72
CA THR A 233 -26.37 -9.53 -17.35
C THR A 233 -27.20 -8.69 -16.42
N GLU A 234 -26.79 -7.44 -16.23
CA GLU A 234 -27.54 -6.43 -15.49
C GLU A 234 -27.54 -5.11 -16.28
N GLY A 235 -28.71 -4.76 -16.83
CA GLY A 235 -28.84 -3.63 -17.75
C GLY A 235 -27.97 -3.80 -19.00
N ASN A 236 -27.10 -2.82 -19.24
CA ASN A 236 -26.13 -2.75 -20.35
C ASN A 236 -24.84 -3.54 -20.08
N ILE A 237 -24.64 -4.04 -18.87
CA ILE A 237 -23.44 -4.76 -18.46
C ILE A 237 -23.69 -6.26 -18.55
N THR A 238 -22.78 -6.98 -19.21
CA THR A 238 -22.71 -8.44 -19.18
C THR A 238 -21.34 -8.88 -18.72
N LEU A 239 -21.31 -9.65 -17.64
CA LEU A 239 -20.12 -10.22 -17.03
C LEU A 239 -20.06 -11.73 -17.28
N ASN A 240 -18.89 -12.24 -17.62
CA ASN A 240 -18.64 -13.64 -17.87
C ASN A 240 -17.40 -14.09 -17.10
N LEU A 241 -17.58 -15.00 -16.14
CA LEU A 241 -16.47 -15.67 -15.49
C LEU A 241 -15.98 -16.79 -16.41
N ILE A 242 -14.88 -16.54 -17.12
CA ILE A 242 -14.32 -17.48 -18.09
C ILE A 242 -13.71 -18.68 -17.35
N LEU A 243 -12.93 -18.41 -16.30
CA LEU A 243 -12.22 -19.42 -15.55
C LEU A 243 -12.06 -18.98 -14.09
N LEU A 244 -12.11 -19.95 -13.17
CA LEU A 244 -11.79 -19.76 -11.76
C LEU A 244 -10.94 -20.94 -11.28
N GLU A 245 -9.64 -20.70 -11.19
CA GLU A 245 -8.67 -21.65 -10.66
C GLU A 245 -8.43 -21.41 -9.16
N LYS A 246 -7.48 -22.15 -8.58
CA LYS A 246 -7.18 -22.07 -7.14
C LYS A 246 -6.91 -20.63 -6.67
N ASN A 247 -6.07 -19.88 -7.37
CA ASN A 247 -5.60 -18.56 -6.92
C ASN A 247 -5.78 -17.46 -7.99
N TYR A 248 -6.52 -17.72 -9.07
CA TYR A 248 -6.80 -16.71 -10.07
C TYR A 248 -8.16 -16.88 -10.74
N ALA A 249 -8.67 -15.78 -11.28
CA ALA A 249 -9.90 -15.74 -12.07
C ALA A 249 -9.66 -15.05 -13.42
N GLU A 250 -10.35 -15.50 -14.47
CA GLU A 250 -10.42 -14.83 -15.77
C GLU A 250 -11.84 -14.32 -15.99
N ILE A 251 -11.97 -13.02 -16.21
CA ILE A 251 -13.24 -12.32 -16.34
C ILE A 251 -13.26 -11.61 -17.68
N GLU A 252 -14.41 -11.67 -18.35
CA GLU A 252 -14.72 -10.82 -19.49
C GLU A 252 -15.99 -10.02 -19.19
N LEU A 253 -15.90 -8.72 -19.41
CA LEU A 253 -16.97 -7.76 -19.24
C LEU A 253 -17.29 -7.16 -20.60
N THR A 254 -18.56 -7.08 -20.97
CA THR A 254 -19.00 -6.30 -22.15
C THR A 254 -20.02 -5.26 -21.72
N ASN A 255 -19.88 -4.03 -22.22
CA ASN A 255 -20.89 -2.98 -22.10
C ASN A 255 -21.56 -2.79 -23.46
N SER A 256 -22.88 -2.96 -23.53
CA SER A 256 -23.64 -2.77 -24.77
C SER A 256 -23.86 -1.30 -25.12
N GLN A 257 -23.52 -0.37 -24.21
CA GLN A 257 -23.59 1.06 -24.42
C GLN A 257 -22.18 1.64 -24.61
N PRO A 258 -22.02 2.69 -25.44
CA PRO A 258 -20.75 3.39 -25.57
C PRO A 258 -20.37 4.09 -24.26
N LEU A 259 -19.08 4.39 -24.10
CA LEU A 259 -18.60 5.24 -23.02
C LEU A 259 -19.18 6.65 -23.14
N ALA A 260 -19.47 7.26 -22.00
CA ALA A 260 -19.90 8.65 -21.94
C ALA A 260 -18.77 9.59 -22.39
N PRO A 261 -19.06 10.68 -23.12
CA PRO A 261 -18.04 11.64 -23.56
C PRO A 261 -17.19 12.24 -22.44
N GLU A 262 -17.76 12.33 -21.23
CA GLU A 262 -17.11 12.86 -20.02
C GLU A 262 -15.88 12.06 -19.57
N VAL A 263 -15.77 10.79 -20.00
CA VAL A 263 -14.65 9.89 -19.68
C VAL A 263 -13.39 10.24 -20.49
N GLY A 264 -13.56 10.82 -21.68
CA GLY A 264 -12.47 11.09 -22.61
C GLY A 264 -12.11 9.90 -23.51
N ASP A 265 -10.96 10.03 -24.18
CA ASP A 265 -10.49 9.05 -25.17
C ASP A 265 -9.85 7.81 -24.54
N GLU A 266 -9.36 7.91 -23.30
CA GLU A 266 -8.82 6.78 -22.55
C GLU A 266 -9.94 6.05 -21.81
N SER A 267 -10.14 4.77 -22.15
CA SER A 267 -11.11 3.92 -21.48
C SER A 267 -10.52 3.40 -20.16
N PRO A 268 -11.00 3.85 -18.99
CA PRO A 268 -10.50 3.37 -17.71
C PRO A 268 -10.83 1.89 -17.54
N ASN A 269 -10.04 1.17 -16.74
CA ASN A 269 -10.37 -0.21 -16.37
C ASN A 269 -11.65 -0.20 -15.51
N PRO A 270 -12.77 -0.77 -15.99
CA PRO A 270 -14.04 -0.72 -15.26
C PRO A 270 -14.15 -1.80 -14.18
N LEU A 271 -13.17 -2.70 -14.04
CA LEU A 271 -13.24 -3.86 -13.15
C LEU A 271 -12.43 -3.64 -11.87
N LEU A 272 -13.12 -3.73 -10.74
CA LEU A 272 -12.54 -3.83 -9.41
C LEU A 272 -12.88 -5.23 -8.85
N VAL A 273 -11.85 -6.00 -8.49
CA VAL A 273 -12.02 -7.44 -8.19
C VAL A 273 -11.34 -7.78 -6.88
N GLN A 274 -12.08 -8.42 -5.98
CA GLN A 274 -11.58 -8.96 -4.72
C GLN A 274 -11.97 -10.43 -4.59
N ALA A 275 -11.20 -11.18 -3.82
CA ALA A 275 -11.47 -12.59 -3.54
C ALA A 275 -11.52 -12.84 -2.05
N ARG A 276 -12.32 -13.84 -1.65
CA ARG A 276 -12.35 -14.39 -0.30
C ARG A 276 -12.02 -15.86 -0.34
N ASP A 277 -11.40 -16.33 0.74
CA ASP A 277 -11.20 -17.75 0.99
C ASP A 277 -12.46 -18.40 1.61
N SER A 278 -12.36 -19.69 1.95
CA SER A 278 -13.47 -20.42 2.58
C SER A 278 -13.80 -19.98 4.01
N THR A 279 -12.91 -19.22 4.66
CA THR A 279 -13.18 -18.64 5.98
C THR A 279 -13.90 -17.29 5.88
N GLY A 280 -13.99 -16.74 4.68
CA GLY A 280 -14.59 -15.43 4.39
C GLY A 280 -13.60 -14.28 4.51
N GLN A 281 -12.31 -14.55 4.74
CA GLN A 281 -11.26 -13.53 4.79
C GLN A 281 -10.90 -13.07 3.38
N PHE A 282 -10.65 -11.76 3.24
CA PHE A 282 -10.21 -11.19 1.96
C PHE A 282 -8.76 -11.55 1.68
N LEU A 283 -8.48 -11.99 0.45
CA LEU A 283 -7.14 -12.31 -0.02
C LEU A 283 -6.49 -11.07 -0.63
N THR A 284 -5.21 -10.83 -0.34
CA THR A 284 -4.46 -9.78 -1.04
C THR A 284 -4.24 -10.15 -2.50
N ARG A 285 -4.17 -9.13 -3.35
CA ARG A 285 -3.97 -9.30 -4.78
C ARG A 285 -2.49 -9.49 -5.08
N SER A 286 -2.17 -10.51 -5.85
CA SER A 286 -0.78 -10.79 -6.26
C SER A 286 -0.41 -10.20 -7.62
N GLY A 287 -1.41 -9.88 -8.45
CA GLY A 287 -1.24 -9.14 -9.69
C GLY A 287 -2.41 -9.32 -10.67
N SER A 288 -2.29 -8.74 -11.86
CA SER A 288 -3.24 -8.96 -12.94
C SER A 288 -2.66 -8.78 -14.33
N ILE A 289 -3.34 -9.39 -15.30
CA ILE A 289 -3.07 -9.28 -16.73
C ILE A 289 -4.38 -8.87 -17.41
N ASN A 290 -4.38 -7.74 -18.11
CA ASN A 290 -5.60 -7.18 -18.72
C ASN A 290 -5.66 -7.42 -20.23
N GLU A 291 -4.59 -7.98 -20.80
CA GLU A 291 -4.49 -8.34 -22.21
C GLU A 291 -4.97 -9.77 -22.43
N SER A 292 -6.06 -9.90 -23.18
CA SER A 292 -6.55 -11.18 -23.68
C SER A 292 -5.56 -11.83 -24.66
N SER A 293 -5.72 -13.12 -24.90
CA SER A 293 -4.92 -13.84 -25.92
C SER A 293 -5.08 -13.25 -27.32
N VAL A 294 -6.27 -12.75 -27.65
CA VAL A 294 -6.56 -12.08 -28.94
C VAL A 294 -5.81 -10.76 -29.08
N GLN A 295 -5.74 -9.97 -28.01
CA GLN A 295 -4.96 -8.72 -27.98
C GLN A 295 -3.47 -8.98 -28.11
N VAL A 296 -2.94 -9.95 -27.36
CA VAL A 296 -1.52 -10.32 -27.47
C VAL A 296 -1.17 -10.78 -28.89
N ALA A 297 -1.99 -11.63 -29.50
CA ALA A 297 -1.78 -12.08 -30.88
C ALA A 297 -1.81 -10.91 -31.89
N PHE A 298 -2.64 -9.88 -31.65
CA PHE A 298 -2.68 -8.67 -32.47
C PHE A 298 -1.37 -7.87 -32.35
N TYR A 299 -0.88 -7.65 -31.13
CA TYR A 299 0.38 -6.94 -30.88
C TYR A 299 1.60 -7.70 -31.43
N GLU A 300 1.65 -9.02 -31.26
CA GLU A 300 2.69 -9.87 -31.86
C GLU A 300 2.70 -9.76 -33.38
N LYS A 301 1.52 -9.69 -34.00
CA LYS A 301 1.40 -9.47 -35.45
C LYS A 301 1.94 -8.10 -35.85
N GLN A 302 1.61 -7.02 -35.13
CA GLN A 302 2.13 -5.69 -35.42
C GLN A 302 3.65 -5.63 -35.27
N LEU A 303 4.21 -6.22 -34.20
CA LEU A 303 5.65 -6.32 -34.02
C LEU A 303 6.31 -7.05 -35.20
N ALA A 304 5.74 -8.16 -35.64
CA ALA A 304 6.24 -8.91 -36.78
C ALA A 304 6.17 -8.12 -38.10
N GLU A 305 5.18 -7.25 -38.29
CA GLU A 305 5.11 -6.35 -39.45
C GLU A 305 6.15 -5.22 -39.37
N MET A 306 6.38 -4.64 -38.19
CA MET A 306 7.43 -3.64 -37.97
C MET A 306 8.82 -4.22 -38.29
N GLN A 307 9.10 -5.44 -37.83
CA GLN A 307 10.37 -6.14 -38.07
C GLN A 307 10.66 -6.45 -39.55
N LYS A 308 9.65 -6.41 -40.43
CA LYS A 308 9.84 -6.56 -41.89
C LYS A 308 10.26 -5.26 -42.57
N GLN A 309 10.07 -4.11 -41.92
CA GLN A 309 10.40 -2.82 -42.49
C GLN A 309 11.90 -2.54 -42.38
N LYS A 310 12.43 -1.76 -43.32
CA LYS A 310 13.82 -1.27 -43.28
C LYS A 310 13.92 0.18 -42.80
N THR A 311 12.86 0.95 -42.97
CA THR A 311 12.77 2.38 -42.67
C THR A 311 11.39 2.71 -42.16
N TRP A 312 11.27 3.67 -41.26
CA TRP A 312 9.99 4.18 -40.83
C TRP A 312 9.40 5.13 -41.89
N SER A 313 8.10 5.02 -42.16
CA SER A 313 7.40 5.94 -43.06
C SER A 313 6.07 6.39 -42.47
N GLU A 314 5.64 7.62 -42.80
CA GLU A 314 4.34 8.14 -42.36
C GLU A 314 3.18 7.25 -42.82
N ALA A 315 3.28 6.64 -44.01
CA ALA A 315 2.27 5.73 -44.52
C ALA A 315 2.17 4.45 -43.67
N PHE A 316 3.30 3.91 -43.23
CA PHE A 316 3.35 2.73 -42.35
C PHE A 316 2.83 3.05 -40.94
N GLU A 317 3.24 4.19 -40.38
CA GLU A 317 2.72 4.68 -39.10
C GLU A 317 1.20 4.84 -39.13
N LYS A 318 0.68 5.46 -40.19
CA LYS A 318 -0.76 5.59 -40.41
C LYS A 318 -1.45 4.23 -40.50
N GLN A 319 -0.86 3.27 -41.23
CA GLN A 319 -1.40 1.91 -41.32
C GLN A 319 -1.49 1.25 -39.94
N LEU A 320 -0.43 1.31 -39.12
CA LEU A 320 -0.43 0.71 -37.79
C LEU A 320 -1.50 1.33 -36.88
N ILE A 321 -1.62 2.67 -36.91
CA ILE A 321 -2.64 3.41 -36.16
C ILE A 321 -4.06 3.03 -36.62
N ASP A 322 -4.30 2.98 -37.94
CA ASP A 322 -5.61 2.65 -38.49
C ASP A 322 -5.98 1.18 -38.18
N GLU A 323 -5.02 0.26 -38.22
CA GLU A 323 -5.20 -1.15 -37.83
C GLU A 323 -5.51 -1.29 -36.33
N GLN A 324 -4.80 -0.56 -35.47
CA GLN A 324 -5.03 -0.53 -34.04
C GLN A 324 -6.43 -0.01 -33.72
N LYS A 325 -6.81 1.15 -34.28
CA LYS A 325 -8.16 1.71 -34.12
C LYS A 325 -9.25 0.75 -34.60
N ALA A 326 -9.03 0.07 -35.74
CA ALA A 326 -9.97 -0.90 -36.27
C ALA A 326 -10.07 -2.16 -35.39
N PHE A 327 -8.98 -2.56 -34.73
CA PHE A 327 -8.98 -3.64 -33.77
C PHE A 327 -9.72 -3.25 -32.49
N GLU A 328 -9.40 -2.10 -31.90
CA GLU A 328 -10.03 -1.56 -30.70
C GLU A 328 -11.53 -1.36 -30.88
N HIS A 329 -11.97 -0.82 -32.02
CA HIS A 329 -13.41 -0.68 -32.34
C HIS A 329 -14.18 -2.02 -32.38
N LYS A 330 -13.50 -3.15 -32.60
CA LYS A 330 -14.11 -4.48 -32.56
C LYS A 330 -14.11 -5.10 -31.16
N GLN A 331 -13.26 -4.60 -30.27
CA GLN A 331 -13.21 -5.05 -28.88
C GLN A 331 -14.30 -4.30 -28.09
N SER A 332 -15.45 -4.95 -27.92
CA SER A 332 -16.54 -4.44 -27.05
C SER A 332 -16.41 -4.93 -25.60
N GLY A 333 -15.36 -5.70 -25.31
CA GLY A 333 -15.12 -6.35 -24.03
C GLY A 333 -13.85 -5.89 -23.33
N HIS A 334 -13.89 -5.86 -22.00
CA HIS A 334 -12.75 -5.75 -21.11
C HIS A 334 -12.42 -7.14 -20.56
N TYR A 335 -11.18 -7.55 -20.71
CA TYR A 335 -10.65 -8.78 -20.15
C TYR A 335 -9.81 -8.46 -18.91
N ALA A 336 -9.93 -9.29 -17.88
CA ALA A 336 -9.04 -9.24 -16.73
C ALA A 336 -8.76 -10.65 -16.23
N LYS A 337 -7.48 -10.98 -16.10
CA LYS A 337 -7.00 -12.12 -15.35
C LYS A 337 -6.39 -11.65 -14.05
N VAL A 338 -7.00 -11.98 -12.93
CA VAL A 338 -6.63 -11.45 -11.60
C VAL A 338 -6.13 -12.60 -10.72
N TYR A 339 -4.97 -12.40 -10.09
CA TYR A 339 -4.33 -13.37 -9.21
C TYR A 339 -4.37 -12.89 -7.76
N PHE A 340 -4.51 -13.83 -6.83
CA PHE A 340 -4.61 -13.60 -5.39
C PHE A 340 -3.58 -14.45 -4.64
N ASN A 341 -3.22 -13.99 -3.44
CA ASN A 341 -2.38 -14.71 -2.49
C ASN A 341 -3.27 -15.61 -1.63
N GLY A 342 -3.60 -16.80 -2.12
CA GLY A 342 -4.41 -17.78 -1.40
C GLY A 342 -5.37 -18.54 -2.31
N VAL A 343 -6.16 -19.42 -1.69
CA VAL A 343 -7.18 -20.22 -2.41
C VAL A 343 -8.51 -19.47 -2.41
N ILE A 344 -9.05 -19.22 -3.60
CA ILE A 344 -10.30 -18.50 -3.82
C ILE A 344 -11.49 -19.44 -3.59
N ASP A 345 -12.42 -19.01 -2.75
CA ASP A 345 -13.76 -19.60 -2.61
C ASP A 345 -14.81 -18.76 -3.35
N ASN A 346 -14.79 -17.44 -3.13
CA ASN A 346 -15.73 -16.49 -3.73
C ASN A 346 -14.98 -15.28 -4.32
N LEU A 347 -15.49 -14.77 -5.44
CA LEU A 347 -14.99 -13.60 -6.15
C LEU A 347 -16.06 -12.50 -6.15
N GLN A 348 -15.74 -11.33 -5.58
CA GLN A 348 -16.56 -10.14 -5.71
C GLN A 348 -16.03 -9.26 -6.84
N VAL A 349 -16.86 -9.03 -7.85
CA VAL A 349 -16.56 -8.17 -9.00
C VAL A 349 -17.45 -6.94 -8.97
N ASN A 350 -16.85 -5.78 -8.75
CA ASN A 350 -17.49 -4.48 -8.86
C ASN A 350 -17.18 -3.88 -10.24
N VAL A 351 -18.23 -3.51 -10.97
CA VAL A 351 -18.14 -2.93 -12.32
C VAL A 351 -18.51 -1.45 -12.26
N LEU A 352 -17.57 -0.60 -12.65
CA LEU A 352 -17.78 0.83 -12.84
C LEU A 352 -18.45 1.06 -14.21
N ASP A 353 -19.73 1.40 -14.21
CA ASP A 353 -20.46 1.66 -15.46
C ASP A 353 -20.33 3.12 -15.89
N PHE A 354 -19.45 3.34 -16.86
CA PHE A 354 -19.19 4.63 -17.49
C PHE A 354 -20.05 4.90 -18.74
N SER A 355 -21.14 4.15 -18.97
CA SER A 355 -22.10 4.47 -20.05
C SER A 355 -22.80 5.82 -19.84
N THR A 356 -22.88 6.25 -18.58
CA THR A 356 -23.12 7.63 -18.16
C THR A 356 -22.03 8.01 -17.17
N ALA A 357 -21.52 9.24 -17.19
CA ALA A 357 -20.51 9.68 -16.24
C ALA A 357 -20.68 11.16 -15.91
N THR A 358 -20.17 11.56 -14.74
CA THR A 358 -20.11 12.96 -14.33
C THR A 358 -18.66 13.37 -14.14
N ARG A 359 -18.17 14.30 -14.96
CA ARG A 359 -16.85 14.91 -14.80
C ARG A 359 -16.95 16.13 -13.87
N THR A 360 -16.37 16.00 -12.69
CA THR A 360 -16.29 17.08 -11.71
C THR A 360 -14.91 17.72 -11.81
N ARG A 361 -14.85 19.00 -12.21
CA ARG A 361 -13.63 19.81 -12.16
C ARG A 361 -13.81 20.91 -11.12
N LYS A 362 -12.87 21.03 -10.18
CA LYS A 362 -12.92 22.03 -9.11
C LYS A 362 -11.57 22.72 -8.96
N ASP A 363 -11.59 24.04 -8.97
CA ASP A 363 -10.44 24.84 -8.57
C ASP A 363 -10.26 24.77 -7.05
N LEU A 364 -9.03 24.51 -6.65
CA LEU A 364 -8.61 24.37 -5.26
C LEU A 364 -7.94 25.66 -4.79
N ASP A 365 -8.34 26.10 -3.60
CA ASP A 365 -7.65 27.11 -2.80
C ASP A 365 -7.61 26.56 -1.37
N LEU A 366 -6.62 25.71 -1.10
CA LEU A 366 -6.54 24.95 0.14
C LEU A 366 -5.65 25.69 1.16
N PRO A 367 -6.13 25.88 2.40
CA PRO A 367 -5.27 26.43 3.45
C PRO A 367 -4.14 25.45 3.77
N VAL A 368 -2.94 25.99 3.99
CA VAL A 368 -1.81 25.21 4.48
C VAL A 368 -1.85 25.22 6.01
N LEU A 369 -2.12 24.05 6.58
CA LEU A 369 -2.27 23.87 8.03
C LEU A 369 -0.99 23.28 8.62
N ARG A 370 -0.72 23.60 9.89
CA ARG A 370 0.41 23.04 10.63
C ARG A 370 -0.09 22.32 11.87
N PHE A 371 0.16 21.02 11.93
CA PHE A 371 -0.07 20.18 13.11
C PHE A 371 1.23 19.46 13.43
N ASP A 372 1.97 19.97 14.41
CA ASP A 372 3.18 19.31 14.89
C ASP A 372 2.77 18.11 15.74
N ARG A 373 3.32 16.91 15.48
CA ARG A 373 3.01 15.70 16.26
C ARG A 373 3.17 15.92 17.77
N ASN A 374 4.17 16.71 18.15
CA ASN A 374 4.37 17.19 19.51
C ASN A 374 4.24 18.71 19.53
N SER A 375 3.26 19.22 20.26
CA SER A 375 2.97 20.65 20.37
C SER A 375 3.21 21.16 21.78
N LEU A 376 3.83 22.34 21.91
CA LEU A 376 3.92 23.07 23.18
C LEU A 376 2.77 24.06 23.38
N GLN A 377 1.87 24.16 22.38
CA GLN A 377 0.71 25.03 22.49
C GLN A 377 -0.27 24.46 23.51
N LYS A 378 -0.91 25.33 24.30
CA LYS A 378 -1.96 24.90 25.24
C LYS A 378 -3.35 24.89 24.61
N THR A 379 -3.51 25.58 23.49
CA THR A 379 -4.77 25.69 22.75
C THR A 379 -4.85 24.60 21.70
N VAL A 380 -6.02 23.96 21.61
CA VAL A 380 -6.33 23.00 20.55
C VAL A 380 -6.70 23.78 19.28
N GLN A 381 -5.99 23.51 18.19
CA GLN A 381 -6.28 24.09 16.89
C GLN A 381 -7.47 23.35 16.25
N ALA A 382 -8.46 24.08 15.73
CA ALA A 382 -9.58 23.45 15.04
C ALA A 382 -9.14 22.88 13.68
N LEU A 383 -9.69 21.71 13.32
CA LEU A 383 -9.54 21.10 12.00
C LEU A 383 -10.93 20.72 11.47
N PRO A 384 -11.75 21.69 11.04
CA PRO A 384 -13.10 21.40 10.59
C PRO A 384 -13.05 20.59 9.29
N MET A 385 -13.72 19.44 9.28
CA MET A 385 -13.89 18.62 8.08
C MET A 385 -15.36 18.57 7.68
N PRO A 386 -15.71 18.99 6.44
CA PRO A 386 -17.11 19.03 5.98
C PRO A 386 -17.62 17.66 5.49
N VAL A 387 -16.79 16.62 5.58
CA VAL A 387 -17.07 15.28 5.05
C VAL A 387 -16.92 14.22 6.13
N THR A 388 -17.57 13.09 5.92
CA THR A 388 -17.43 11.90 6.77
C THR A 388 -16.72 10.81 5.98
N VAL A 389 -15.71 10.21 6.60
CA VAL A 389 -14.92 9.11 6.03
C VAL A 389 -14.80 8.02 7.07
N TYR A 390 -15.03 6.79 6.63
CA TYR A 390 -15.03 5.65 7.52
C TYR A 390 -13.69 4.91 7.49
N ASP A 391 -13.35 4.29 8.62
CA ASP A 391 -12.24 3.36 8.73
C ASP A 391 -12.77 1.93 8.57
N ASP A 392 -12.69 1.42 7.35
CA ASP A 392 -13.13 0.08 6.99
C ASP A 392 -12.22 -1.03 7.56
N GLY A 393 -10.98 -0.68 7.91
CA GLY A 393 -10.01 -1.60 8.52
C GLY A 393 -10.17 -1.72 10.04
N ALA A 394 -10.76 -0.71 10.70
CA ALA A 394 -10.86 -0.65 12.16
C ALA A 394 -11.46 -1.93 12.78
N ALA A 395 -12.57 -2.44 12.24
CA ALA A 395 -13.20 -3.64 12.81
C ALA A 395 -12.30 -4.89 12.71
N ASN A 396 -11.56 -5.04 11.61
CA ASN A 396 -10.63 -6.15 11.41
C ASN A 396 -9.39 -5.99 12.29
N TRP A 397 -8.85 -4.78 12.42
CA TRP A 397 -7.74 -4.46 13.31
C TRP A 397 -8.10 -4.73 14.79
N LEU A 398 -9.28 -4.29 15.22
CA LEU A 398 -9.71 -4.35 16.62
C LEU A 398 -10.16 -5.74 17.08
N LYS A 399 -10.31 -6.72 16.17
CA LYS A 399 -10.65 -8.10 16.55
C LYS A 399 -9.59 -8.73 17.46
N ASP A 400 -8.33 -8.33 17.28
CA ASP A 400 -7.17 -8.87 18.01
C ASP A 400 -7.08 -8.34 19.44
N ALA A 401 -7.97 -7.42 19.83
CA ALA A 401 -8.21 -7.11 21.25
C ALA A 401 -8.60 -8.37 22.07
N SER A 402 -9.18 -9.37 21.40
CA SER A 402 -9.58 -10.65 21.98
C SER A 402 -8.63 -11.81 21.64
N MET A 403 -7.40 -11.51 21.21
CA MET A 403 -6.40 -12.53 20.84
C MET A 403 -6.12 -13.49 22.00
N THR A 404 -6.11 -14.78 21.69
CA THR A 404 -5.82 -15.86 22.65
C THR A 404 -4.36 -16.29 22.58
N GLU A 405 -3.88 -16.96 23.63
CA GLU A 405 -2.54 -17.55 23.68
C GLU A 405 -2.27 -18.49 22.49
N ASP A 406 -3.22 -19.35 22.15
CA ASP A 406 -3.08 -20.29 21.03
C ASP A 406 -3.00 -19.55 19.69
N GLN A 407 -3.76 -18.48 19.50
CA GLN A 407 -3.69 -17.66 18.28
C GLN A 407 -2.33 -16.97 18.14
N LEU A 408 -1.80 -16.41 19.23
CA LEU A 408 -0.48 -15.78 19.25
C LEU A 408 0.64 -16.81 18.97
N LYS A 409 0.58 -18.01 19.56
CA LYS A 409 1.56 -19.07 19.30
C LYS A 409 1.53 -19.54 17.85
N ASN A 410 0.34 -19.69 17.29
CA ASN A 410 0.17 -20.18 15.92
C ASN A 410 0.53 -19.14 14.85
N SER A 411 0.68 -17.85 15.21
CA SER A 411 1.09 -16.80 14.27
C SER A 411 2.61 -16.65 14.14
N VAL A 412 3.39 -17.30 15.02
CA VAL A 412 4.86 -17.22 14.99
C VAL A 412 5.43 -17.97 13.79
N THR A 413 6.24 -17.26 13.02
CA THR A 413 7.09 -17.81 11.96
C THR A 413 8.54 -17.74 12.39
N ILE A 414 9.29 -18.83 12.21
CA ILE A 414 10.71 -18.90 12.54
C ILE A 414 11.53 -18.82 11.26
N SER A 415 12.48 -17.89 11.20
CA SER A 415 13.46 -17.80 10.13
C SER A 415 14.89 -17.80 10.68
N GLN A 416 15.83 -18.27 9.86
CA GLN A 416 17.25 -18.32 10.20
C GLN A 416 18.06 -17.52 9.19
N SER A 417 19.12 -16.89 9.65
CA SER A 417 20.13 -16.24 8.80
C SER A 417 21.52 -16.49 9.36
N VAL A 418 22.41 -16.97 8.50
CA VAL A 418 23.78 -17.38 8.82
C VAL A 418 24.74 -16.74 7.81
N GLU A 419 24.72 -15.41 7.74
CA GLU A 419 25.59 -14.64 6.84
C GLU A 419 27.07 -14.69 7.26
N ASP A 420 27.34 -14.74 8.57
CA ASP A 420 28.65 -14.87 9.19
C ASP A 420 28.56 -15.83 10.39
N ALA A 421 29.55 -16.70 10.54
CA ALA A 421 29.63 -17.62 11.68
C ALA A 421 29.66 -16.88 13.04
N SER A 422 30.11 -15.63 13.07
CA SER A 422 30.14 -14.78 14.27
C SER A 422 28.83 -14.05 14.57
N ALA A 423 27.82 -14.09 13.69
CA ALA A 423 26.59 -13.32 13.80
C ALA A 423 25.34 -14.06 13.30
N ALA A 424 25.28 -15.37 13.53
CA ALA A 424 24.13 -16.17 13.16
C ALA A 424 22.92 -15.82 14.04
N HIS A 425 21.74 -15.76 13.45
CA HIS A 425 20.52 -15.39 14.19
C HIS A 425 19.29 -16.19 13.75
N ILE A 426 18.42 -16.41 14.73
CA ILE A 426 17.06 -16.94 14.55
C ILE A 426 16.09 -15.83 14.89
N VAL A 427 15.13 -15.58 14.01
CA VAL A 427 14.06 -14.61 14.20
C VAL A 427 12.75 -15.34 14.41
N PHE A 428 12.05 -14.98 15.49
CA PHE A 428 10.71 -15.39 15.84
C PHE A 428 9.78 -14.21 15.52
N ASP A 429 9.23 -14.20 14.31
CA ASP A 429 8.40 -13.11 13.82
C ASP A 429 6.92 -13.47 13.93
N HIS A 430 6.07 -12.48 14.17
CA HIS A 430 4.63 -12.62 14.03
C HIS A 430 4.02 -11.32 13.51
N PRO A 431 2.86 -11.37 12.83
CA PRO A 431 2.18 -10.16 12.37
C PRO A 431 1.92 -9.21 13.53
N PHE A 432 2.19 -7.92 13.33
CA PHE A 432 1.86 -6.89 14.32
C PHE A 432 0.34 -6.71 14.39
N THR A 433 -0.22 -6.92 15.57
CA THR A 433 -1.67 -6.89 15.84
C THR A 433 -2.04 -5.74 16.77
N PHE A 434 -3.34 -5.48 16.93
CA PHE A 434 -3.82 -4.50 17.91
C PHE A 434 -3.41 -4.83 19.35
N ASN A 435 -3.23 -6.11 19.68
CA ASN A 435 -2.78 -6.50 21.01
C ASN A 435 -1.36 -5.96 21.30
N ASP A 436 -0.48 -6.04 20.29
CA ASP A 436 0.92 -5.59 20.38
C ASP A 436 1.03 -4.08 20.61
N ASP A 437 0.11 -3.31 20.03
CA ASP A 437 0.03 -1.86 20.22
C ASP A 437 -0.26 -1.48 21.69
N LEU A 438 -0.88 -2.39 22.46
CA LEU A 438 -1.23 -2.20 23.87
C LEU A 438 -0.25 -2.89 24.85
N VAL A 439 0.74 -3.66 24.37
CA VAL A 439 1.77 -4.26 25.25
C VAL A 439 2.61 -3.20 25.97
N GLY A 440 2.84 -2.05 25.32
CA GLY A 440 3.63 -0.95 25.88
C GLY A 440 5.14 -1.25 25.92
N SER A 441 5.88 -0.47 26.72
CA SER A 441 7.35 -0.57 26.85
C SER A 441 7.82 -1.64 27.85
N GLU A 442 6.90 -2.27 28.59
CA GLU A 442 7.21 -3.29 29.60
C GLU A 442 7.44 -4.67 28.96
N ARG A 443 8.57 -4.83 28.28
CA ARG A 443 9.05 -6.15 27.80
C ARG A 443 10.13 -6.67 28.74
N ASN A 444 9.72 -7.16 29.90
CA ASN A 444 10.67 -7.70 30.87
C ASN A 444 11.20 -9.06 30.39
N SER A 445 12.52 -9.28 30.52
CA SER A 445 13.15 -10.57 30.27
C SER A 445 12.77 -11.54 31.38
N SER A 446 11.88 -12.50 31.10
CA SER A 446 11.81 -13.71 31.91
C SER A 446 12.98 -14.62 31.56
N ASP A 447 13.61 -15.26 32.57
CA ASP A 447 14.58 -16.34 32.35
C ASP A 447 14.00 -17.35 31.37
N SER A 448 14.59 -17.41 30.17
CA SER A 448 14.12 -18.29 29.09
C SER A 448 15.26 -19.22 28.72
N PRO A 449 15.18 -20.52 29.06
CA PRO A 449 16.27 -21.45 28.85
C PRO A 449 16.46 -21.68 27.35
N VAL A 450 17.72 -21.62 26.90
CA VAL A 450 18.14 -21.98 25.55
C VAL A 450 19.27 -22.99 25.67
N THR A 451 19.20 -24.07 24.92
CA THR A 451 20.23 -25.12 24.90
C THR A 451 20.48 -25.57 23.47
N PHE A 452 21.76 -25.63 23.11
CA PHE A 452 22.21 -26.12 21.81
C PHE A 452 22.56 -27.60 21.91
N PHE A 453 22.39 -28.34 20.81
CA PHE A 453 22.62 -29.78 20.75
C PHE A 453 23.40 -30.15 19.49
N THR A 454 24.21 -31.21 19.59
CA THR A 454 24.83 -31.87 18.45
C THR A 454 23.81 -32.70 17.66
N ALA A 455 24.21 -33.26 16.51
CA ALA A 455 23.44 -34.28 15.81
C ALA A 455 23.97 -35.68 16.14
N ASP A 456 23.08 -36.64 16.34
CA ASP A 456 23.44 -38.05 16.50
C ASP A 456 23.80 -38.71 15.16
N GLU A 457 24.15 -40.00 15.19
CA GLU A 457 24.53 -40.77 13.98
C GLU A 457 23.41 -40.85 12.92
N LYS A 458 22.15 -40.57 13.29
CA LYS A 458 20.99 -40.57 12.40
C LYS A 458 20.63 -39.16 11.90
N GLY A 459 21.33 -38.13 12.38
CA GLY A 459 21.01 -36.74 12.09
C GLY A 459 19.85 -36.18 12.92
N GLU A 460 19.47 -36.85 14.01
CA GLU A 460 18.50 -36.42 15.01
C GLU A 460 19.20 -35.68 16.18
N ARG A 461 18.44 -35.09 17.10
CA ARG A 461 18.98 -34.32 18.23
C ARG A 461 19.84 -35.21 19.14
N GLY A 462 21.12 -34.86 19.26
CA GLY A 462 22.12 -35.54 20.08
C GLY A 462 22.27 -34.95 21.48
N GLU A 463 23.52 -34.88 21.96
CA GLU A 463 23.85 -34.41 23.31
C GLU A 463 23.85 -32.88 23.42
N PRO A 464 23.51 -32.31 24.59
CA PRO A 464 23.56 -30.87 24.82
C PRO A 464 25.00 -30.35 24.81
N ILE A 465 25.19 -29.13 24.32
CA ILE A 465 26.46 -28.43 24.26
C ILE A 465 26.53 -27.46 25.43
N GLU A 466 27.54 -27.61 26.28
CA GLU A 466 27.84 -26.62 27.33
C GLU A 466 28.52 -25.40 26.70
N LEU A 467 27.92 -24.22 26.89
CA LEU A 467 28.37 -22.97 26.28
C LEU A 467 28.68 -21.90 27.33
N PRO A 468 29.64 -21.00 27.05
CA PRO A 468 29.79 -19.79 27.84
C PRO A 468 28.58 -18.87 27.64
N THR A 469 28.33 -17.98 28.61
CA THR A 469 27.20 -17.03 28.60
C THR A 469 27.21 -16.06 27.42
N GLU A 470 28.39 -15.84 26.82
CA GLU A 470 28.63 -14.94 25.70
C GLU A 470 28.39 -15.61 24.34
N ALA A 471 28.21 -16.94 24.28
CA ALA A 471 28.03 -17.66 23.01
C ALA A 471 26.70 -17.34 22.33
N PHE A 472 25.72 -16.85 23.08
CA PHE A 472 24.42 -16.48 22.55
C PHE A 472 23.72 -15.41 23.39
N GLU A 473 22.82 -14.67 22.75
CA GLU A 473 21.96 -13.66 23.37
C GLU A 473 20.53 -13.84 22.87
N LEU A 474 19.59 -14.02 23.80
CA LEU A 474 18.16 -13.99 23.51
C LEU A 474 17.62 -12.58 23.78
N ASN A 475 17.00 -11.97 22.78
CA ASN A 475 16.34 -10.68 22.87
C ASN A 475 14.83 -10.84 22.63
N PRO A 476 14.02 -11.03 23.70
CA PRO A 476 12.58 -11.17 23.58
C PRO A 476 11.89 -9.96 22.97
N ALA A 477 12.42 -8.75 23.22
CA ALA A 477 11.83 -7.53 22.70
C ALA A 477 11.94 -7.43 21.17
N ARG A 478 12.95 -8.06 20.56
CA ARG A 478 13.12 -8.13 19.11
C ARG A 478 12.69 -9.48 18.51
N GLY A 479 12.33 -10.45 19.34
CA GLY A 479 12.06 -11.80 18.88
C GLY A 479 13.30 -12.47 18.26
N THR A 480 14.52 -12.18 18.76
CA THR A 480 15.76 -12.69 18.13
C THR A 480 16.62 -13.50 19.09
N LEU A 481 17.15 -14.62 18.62
CA LEU A 481 18.25 -15.36 19.25
C LEU A 481 19.50 -15.21 18.38
N THR A 482 20.50 -14.50 18.88
CA THR A 482 21.80 -14.34 18.21
C THR A 482 22.82 -15.30 18.82
N TYR A 483 23.67 -15.93 18.03
CA TYR A 483 24.72 -16.82 18.52
C TYR A 483 25.98 -16.75 17.65
N ASP A 484 27.13 -16.95 18.30
CA ASP A 484 28.46 -16.92 17.69
C ASP A 484 29.02 -18.34 17.64
N LEU A 485 29.01 -18.95 16.44
CA LEU A 485 29.53 -20.30 16.20
C LEU A 485 31.02 -20.45 16.51
N THR A 486 31.80 -19.36 16.57
CA THR A 486 33.23 -19.40 16.91
C THR A 486 33.48 -19.70 18.38
N LEU A 487 32.47 -19.52 19.23
CA LEU A 487 32.53 -19.79 20.66
C LEU A 487 32.03 -21.19 21.03
N PHE A 488 31.59 -21.98 20.05
CA PHE A 488 31.07 -23.34 20.27
C PHE A 488 32.21 -24.35 20.32
N PRO A 489 32.27 -25.23 21.33
CA PRO A 489 33.28 -26.30 21.40
C PRO A 489 33.02 -27.42 20.37
N GLU A 490 31.76 -27.56 19.93
CA GLU A 490 31.29 -28.56 18.98
C GLU A 490 30.29 -27.92 18.01
N ASN A 491 30.21 -28.45 16.78
CA ASN A 491 29.27 -27.92 15.78
C ASN A 491 27.82 -28.16 16.23
N PRO A 492 27.03 -27.10 16.48
CA PRO A 492 25.65 -27.25 16.87
C PRO A 492 24.81 -27.65 15.65
N ALA A 493 23.83 -28.52 15.87
CA ALA A 493 22.89 -28.98 14.85
C ALA A 493 21.43 -28.64 15.18
N PHE A 494 21.11 -28.49 16.47
CA PHE A 494 19.79 -28.11 16.93
C PHE A 494 19.89 -27.09 18.06
N VAL A 495 18.85 -26.27 18.20
CA VAL A 495 18.63 -25.45 19.38
C VAL A 495 17.22 -25.68 19.89
N VAL A 496 17.09 -25.85 21.20
CA VAL A 496 15.81 -26.01 21.90
C VAL A 496 15.74 -24.96 22.99
N GLY A 497 14.61 -24.29 23.09
CA GLY A 497 14.41 -23.29 24.14
C GLY A 497 12.99 -22.76 24.20
N SER A 498 12.82 -21.70 24.96
CA SER A 498 11.62 -20.87 24.93
C SER A 498 11.95 -19.41 24.67
N ILE A 499 11.01 -18.69 24.07
CA ILE A 499 11.04 -17.23 23.97
C ILE A 499 9.73 -16.69 24.57
N PRO A 500 9.79 -15.64 25.41
CA PRO A 500 8.58 -15.03 25.94
C PRO A 500 7.93 -14.13 24.88
N LEU A 501 6.66 -14.39 24.60
CA LEU A 501 5.75 -13.51 23.88
C LEU A 501 4.89 -12.76 24.90
N PHE A 502 4.34 -11.62 24.52
CA PHE A 502 3.55 -10.76 25.41
C PHE A 502 2.10 -10.69 24.91
N LEU A 503 1.14 -10.91 25.82
CA LEU A 503 -0.28 -10.88 25.51
C LEU A 503 -1.01 -9.97 26.49
N ALA A 504 -1.56 -8.87 25.99
CA ALA A 504 -2.37 -7.94 26.76
C ALA A 504 -3.79 -8.48 26.97
N THR A 505 -4.30 -8.40 28.20
CA THR A 505 -5.75 -8.51 28.47
C THR A 505 -6.38 -7.13 28.30
N ILE A 506 -7.37 -7.04 27.41
CA ILE A 506 -7.93 -5.75 26.99
C ILE A 506 -9.43 -5.71 27.29
N ASP A 507 -9.84 -4.76 28.12
CA ASP A 507 -11.24 -4.44 28.37
C ASP A 507 -11.75 -3.45 27.31
N LYS A 508 -12.93 -3.77 26.75
CA LYS A 508 -13.60 -2.98 25.73
C LYS A 508 -14.85 -2.32 26.30
N HIS A 509 -15.01 -1.02 26.07
CA HIS A 509 -16.21 -0.28 26.46
C HIS A 509 -16.68 0.66 25.35
N GLU A 510 -17.99 0.92 25.31
CA GLU A 510 -18.58 1.98 24.49
C GLU A 510 -19.00 3.15 25.41
N ILE A 511 -18.74 4.36 24.95
CA ILE A 511 -18.97 5.62 25.67
C ILE A 511 -19.75 6.56 24.76
N ASP A 512 -20.93 7.01 25.19
CA ASP A 512 -21.71 8.03 24.47
C ASP A 512 -20.99 9.39 24.54
N ALA A 513 -20.83 10.06 23.40
CA ALA A 513 -20.14 11.35 23.30
C ALA A 513 -20.81 12.47 24.09
N ASN A 514 -22.09 12.33 24.45
CA ASN A 514 -22.82 13.28 25.30
C ASN A 514 -22.57 13.05 26.79
N THR A 515 -21.98 11.91 27.17
CA THR A 515 -21.72 11.53 28.57
C THR A 515 -20.27 11.08 28.77
N LEU A 516 -19.33 11.86 28.23
CA LEU A 516 -17.90 11.56 28.35
C LEU A 516 -17.44 11.57 29.82
N PRO A 517 -16.64 10.56 30.25
CA PRO A 517 -16.03 10.57 31.57
C PRO A 517 -15.04 11.73 31.71
N LYS A 518 -14.77 12.11 32.96
CA LYS A 518 -13.77 13.14 33.25
C LYS A 518 -12.41 12.75 32.67
N GLY A 519 -11.81 13.67 31.90
CA GLY A 519 -10.53 13.46 31.21
C GLY A 519 -10.69 13.24 29.71
N LEU A 520 -11.92 13.02 29.22
CA LEU A 520 -12.26 13.06 27.80
C LEU A 520 -13.10 14.30 27.50
N GLU A 521 -12.81 14.97 26.40
CA GLU A 521 -13.59 16.08 25.88
C GLU A 521 -13.67 15.98 24.36
N LEU A 522 -14.86 16.15 23.79
CA LEU A 522 -15.05 16.21 22.34
C LEU A 522 -15.37 17.66 21.92
N LYS A 523 -14.58 18.20 20.98
CA LYS A 523 -14.82 19.51 20.35
C LYS A 523 -14.98 19.30 18.86
N ASP A 524 -16.22 19.35 18.39
CA ASP A 524 -16.58 18.99 17.02
C ASP A 524 -16.02 17.59 16.67
N ASN A 525 -15.08 17.51 15.73
CA ASN A 525 -14.43 16.27 15.30
C ASN A 525 -13.13 15.93 16.05
N ALA A 526 -12.76 16.70 17.09
CA ALA A 526 -11.51 16.53 17.83
C ALA A 526 -11.77 15.93 19.22
N LEU A 527 -11.28 14.71 19.44
CA LEU A 527 -11.27 14.06 20.75
C LEU A 527 -10.01 14.46 21.52
N ILE A 528 -10.18 15.06 22.68
CA ILE A 528 -9.12 15.44 23.61
C ILE A 528 -9.05 14.40 24.72
N VAL A 529 -7.87 13.83 24.94
CA VAL A 529 -7.61 12.74 25.89
C VAL A 529 -6.58 13.19 26.91
N ASP A 530 -6.97 13.34 28.17
CA ASP A 530 -6.08 13.61 29.31
C ASP A 530 -5.17 12.40 29.56
N GLN A 531 -3.86 12.57 29.33
CA GLN A 531 -2.87 11.49 29.41
C GLN A 531 -2.59 11.03 30.84
N LYS A 532 -3.00 11.80 31.85
CA LYS A 532 -2.92 11.37 33.25
C LYS A 532 -4.06 10.43 33.62
N ALA A 533 -5.24 10.64 33.05
CA ALA A 533 -6.40 9.78 33.27
C ALA A 533 -6.40 8.55 32.36
N PHE A 534 -5.99 8.74 31.10
CA PHE A 534 -6.00 7.75 30.04
C PHE A 534 -4.64 7.73 29.33
N PRO A 535 -3.60 7.14 29.97
CA PRO A 535 -2.26 7.12 29.39
C PRO A 535 -2.24 6.28 28.10
N ALA A 536 -1.62 6.81 27.05
CA ALA A 536 -1.52 6.19 25.73
C ALA A 536 -0.68 4.90 25.70
N ASP A 537 -0.09 4.45 26.81
CA ASP A 537 0.60 3.15 26.90
C ASP A 537 -0.37 1.98 27.15
N SER A 538 -1.60 2.27 27.57
CA SER A 538 -2.58 1.29 28.03
C SER A 538 -4.01 1.60 27.58
N TRP A 539 -4.22 2.73 26.90
CA TRP A 539 -5.52 3.14 26.37
C TRP A 539 -5.49 3.41 24.87
N ARG A 540 -6.54 3.01 24.18
CA ARG A 540 -6.87 3.41 22.80
C ARG A 540 -8.32 3.83 22.70
N PHE A 541 -8.60 4.79 21.82
CA PHE A 541 -9.95 5.28 21.55
C PHE A 541 -10.22 5.30 20.05
N TYR A 542 -11.36 4.78 19.66
CA TYR A 542 -11.87 4.81 18.29
C TYR A 542 -13.22 5.52 18.28
N ALA A 543 -13.47 6.33 17.26
CA ALA A 543 -14.71 7.08 17.14
C ALA A 543 -15.69 6.38 16.19
N LYS A 544 -16.97 6.39 16.52
CA LYS A 544 -18.07 5.99 15.63
C LYS A 544 -19.05 7.13 15.44
N ASP A 545 -19.65 7.20 14.27
CA ASP A 545 -20.77 8.11 14.00
C ASP A 545 -22.13 7.52 14.46
N ALA A 546 -23.21 8.23 14.19
CA ALA A 546 -24.56 7.81 14.58
C ALA A 546 -25.05 6.54 13.85
N SER A 547 -24.42 6.16 12.74
CA SER A 547 -24.71 4.92 12.02
C SER A 547 -23.99 3.71 12.62
N GLY A 548 -23.06 3.93 13.56
CA GLY A 548 -22.26 2.90 14.20
C GLY A 548 -21.00 2.53 13.42
N ASN A 549 -20.69 3.24 12.33
CA ASN A 549 -19.48 3.03 11.54
C ASN A 549 -18.28 3.75 12.17
N TYR A 550 -17.11 3.12 12.14
CA TYR A 550 -15.87 3.75 12.63
C TYR A 550 -15.49 4.92 11.73
N LEU A 551 -15.18 6.05 12.35
CA LEU A 551 -14.66 7.24 11.69
C LEU A 551 -13.15 7.13 11.51
N LYS A 552 -12.67 7.51 10.33
CA LYS A 552 -11.25 7.54 10.04
C LYS A 552 -10.55 8.67 10.80
N GLU A 553 -9.50 8.33 11.53
CA GLU A 553 -8.60 9.31 12.13
C GLU A 553 -7.78 10.02 11.05
N ILE A 554 -7.73 11.35 11.13
CA ILE A 554 -6.98 12.23 10.23
C ILE A 554 -5.52 12.31 10.72
N LEU A 555 -5.35 12.67 11.99
CA LEU A 555 -4.06 12.83 12.66
C LEU A 555 -4.26 12.93 14.18
N GLY A 556 -3.19 12.63 14.92
CA GLY A 556 -3.06 12.84 16.35
C GLY A 556 -2.00 13.88 16.69
N VAL A 557 -2.26 14.73 17.69
CA VAL A 557 -1.30 15.70 18.25
C VAL A 557 -1.15 15.52 19.75
N SER A 558 0.08 15.32 20.21
CA SER A 558 0.42 15.27 21.63
C SER A 558 0.83 16.64 22.15
N HIS A 559 0.12 17.16 23.15
CA HIS A 559 0.40 18.45 23.76
C HIS A 559 1.24 18.29 25.03
N ARG A 560 2.41 18.93 25.06
CA ARG A 560 3.41 18.82 26.14
C ARG A 560 3.64 20.16 26.82
N ALA A 561 4.10 20.12 28.06
CA ALA A 561 4.51 21.34 28.79
C ALA A 561 5.89 21.85 28.36
N GLU A 562 6.78 20.94 27.95
CA GLU A 562 8.15 21.19 27.52
C GLU A 562 8.55 20.18 26.42
N GLU A 563 9.57 20.53 25.63
CA GLU A 563 9.92 19.84 24.37
C GLU A 563 10.15 18.33 24.52
N TYR A 564 10.77 17.92 25.62
CA TYR A 564 11.09 16.53 25.94
C TYR A 564 10.26 15.97 27.11
N GLY A 565 9.19 16.68 27.51
CA GLY A 565 8.32 16.27 28.61
C GLY A 565 7.24 15.28 28.20
N THR A 566 6.60 14.66 29.19
CA THR A 566 5.43 13.80 28.99
C THR A 566 4.26 14.61 28.42
N ALA A 567 3.47 14.00 27.53
CA ALA A 567 2.24 14.59 27.04
C ALA A 567 1.26 14.84 28.20
N MET A 568 0.66 16.02 28.22
CA MET A 568 -0.40 16.36 29.17
C MET A 568 -1.75 15.86 28.66
N PHE A 569 -2.00 16.03 27.37
CA PHE A 569 -3.17 15.53 26.68
C PHE A 569 -2.85 15.27 25.20
N ASP A 570 -3.57 14.34 24.61
CA ASP A 570 -3.53 14.09 23.16
C ASP A 570 -4.82 14.58 22.51
N VAL A 571 -4.75 14.94 21.23
CA VAL A 571 -5.91 15.33 20.42
C VAL A 571 -5.96 14.50 19.15
N HIS A 572 -7.05 13.78 18.95
CA HIS A 572 -7.31 12.96 17.77
C HIS A 572 -8.39 13.61 16.92
N TYR A 573 -8.11 13.88 15.65
CA TYR A 573 -9.06 14.50 14.73
C TYR A 573 -9.63 13.45 13.80
N PHE A 574 -10.95 13.44 13.60
CA PHE A 574 -11.63 12.46 12.76
C PHE A 574 -12.31 13.09 11.54
N TYR A 575 -12.46 12.31 10.48
CA TYR A 575 -13.30 12.66 9.33
C TYR A 575 -14.77 12.38 9.66
N GLY A 576 -15.47 13.34 10.24
CA GLY A 576 -16.87 13.22 10.62
C GLY A 576 -17.12 13.70 12.05
N GLN A 577 -18.32 13.46 12.57
CA GLN A 577 -18.70 13.86 13.92
C GLN A 577 -18.88 12.60 14.80
N PRO A 578 -17.98 12.37 15.78
CA PRO A 578 -18.13 11.27 16.72
C PRO A 578 -19.42 11.41 17.53
N THR A 579 -20.17 10.31 17.66
CA THR A 579 -21.33 10.22 18.56
C THR A 579 -21.14 9.16 19.63
N THR A 580 -20.28 8.18 19.36
CA THR A 580 -19.87 7.14 20.30
C THR A 580 -18.36 6.99 20.22
N LEU A 581 -17.72 6.78 21.36
CA LEU A 581 -16.33 6.36 21.44
C LEU A 581 -16.28 4.91 21.90
N GLU A 582 -15.39 4.14 21.30
CA GLU A 582 -15.05 2.80 21.73
C GLU A 582 -13.66 2.84 22.36
N SER A 583 -13.57 2.52 23.64
CA SER A 583 -12.33 2.54 24.41
C SER A 583 -11.81 1.13 24.64
N TYR A 584 -10.50 0.97 24.51
CA TYR A 584 -9.77 -0.26 24.76
C TYR A 584 -8.73 0.00 25.82
N GLN A 585 -8.83 -0.71 26.94
CA GLN A 585 -7.94 -0.56 28.09
C GLN A 585 -7.18 -1.86 28.33
N ARG A 586 -5.85 -1.81 28.34
CA ARG A 586 -5.05 -2.91 28.89
C ARG A 586 -5.25 -2.97 30.41
N THR A 587 -5.75 -4.11 30.91
CA THR A 587 -5.95 -4.37 32.34
C THR A 587 -4.89 -5.29 32.93
N ASP A 588 -4.29 -6.14 32.11
CA ASP A 588 -3.24 -7.08 32.51
C ASP A 588 -2.28 -7.36 31.34
N LEU A 589 -1.08 -7.83 31.64
CA LEU A 589 -0.08 -8.25 30.66
C LEU A 589 0.47 -9.62 31.05
N SER A 590 0.17 -10.62 30.23
CA SER A 590 0.62 -11.99 30.40
C SER A 590 1.87 -12.28 29.56
N THR A 591 2.80 -13.07 30.11
CA THR A 591 3.92 -13.62 29.36
C THR A 591 3.60 -15.04 28.90
N VAL A 592 3.58 -15.25 27.60
CA VAL A 592 3.31 -16.53 26.94
C VAL A 592 4.64 -17.16 26.55
N GLN A 593 4.95 -18.34 27.07
CA GLN A 593 6.17 -19.06 26.69
C GLN A 593 5.95 -19.79 25.35
N TYR A 594 6.68 -19.38 24.32
CA TYR A 594 6.73 -20.06 23.03
C TYR A 594 7.93 -21.01 23.01
N GLY A 595 7.66 -22.31 23.12
CA GLY A 595 8.69 -23.34 23.04
C GLY A 595 9.05 -23.63 21.58
N PHE A 596 10.35 -23.75 21.28
CA PHE A 596 10.84 -24.03 19.95
C PHE A 596 11.90 -25.13 19.93
N GLU A 597 11.97 -25.85 18.82
CA GLU A 597 13.09 -26.69 18.42
C GLU A 597 13.42 -26.35 16.97
N VAL A 598 14.63 -25.88 16.72
CA VAL A 598 15.09 -25.46 15.40
C VAL A 598 16.31 -26.27 15.01
N LYS A 599 16.27 -26.85 13.80
CA LYS A 599 17.43 -27.46 13.18
C LYS A 599 18.26 -26.35 12.53
N LEU A 600 19.52 -26.23 12.93
CA LEU A 600 20.37 -25.11 12.53
C LEU A 600 20.89 -25.27 11.11
N ASP A 601 20.85 -24.18 10.35
CA ASP A 601 21.47 -24.10 9.04
C ASP A 601 23.00 -24.10 9.16
N LYS A 602 23.66 -24.72 8.18
CA LYS A 602 25.12 -24.71 8.13
C LYS A 602 25.57 -23.37 7.52
N PRO A 603 26.65 -22.75 8.03
CA PRO A 603 27.21 -21.56 7.40
C PRO A 603 27.57 -21.86 5.95
N GLU A 604 27.22 -20.95 5.04
CA GLU A 604 27.60 -21.08 3.64
C GLU A 604 29.13 -21.14 3.56
N SER A 605 29.65 -22.27 3.09
CA SER A 605 31.07 -22.43 2.82
C SER A 605 31.45 -21.51 1.66
N LYS A 606 32.13 -20.40 1.95
CA LYS A 606 32.83 -19.61 0.94
C LYS A 606 33.98 -20.39 0.30
#